data_AF-A0A2G6BY12-F1
#
_entry.id   AF-A0A2G6BY12-F1
#
_cell.length_a   1.000
_cell.length_b   1.000
_cell.length_c   1.000
_cell.angle_alpha   90.00
_cell.angle_beta   90.00
_cell.angle_gamma   90.00
#
_symmetry.space_group_name_H-M   'P 1'
#
loop_
_entity.id
_entity.type
_entity.pdbx_description
1 polymer ?
#
loop_
_entity_poly.entity_id
_entity_poly.type
_entity_poly.pdbx_seq_one_letter_code
_entity_poly.pdbx_strand_id
1 'polypeptide(L)'
;MYIAILGRLPALSLAELERLYGSRRIQRISSSTAQIDHPAFDFDRLGGSQKAGRVVMTLPAGSWSTVNKKITQHYLKTWQHSTHKITLGISVYDWSIKPRDIQALGLALKQQLRQH
;
A
#
# COMPACT_ATOMS: atom_id res chain seq x y z
N MET A 1 -8.20 2.19 -8.99
CA MET A 1 -7.44 1.00 -8.56
C MET A 1 -7.12 1.07 -7.07
N TYR A 2 -7.49 0.01 -6.36
CA TYR A 2 -7.28 -0.16 -4.92
C TYR A 2 -6.51 -1.44 -4.65
N ILE A 3 -5.87 -1.53 -3.48
CA ILE A 3 -5.26 -2.74 -2.96
C ILE A 3 -5.91 -3.09 -1.63
N ALA A 4 -6.20 -4.37 -1.42
CA ALA A 4 -6.74 -4.90 -0.18
C ALA A 4 -5.76 -5.90 0.42
N ILE A 5 -5.53 -5.78 1.73
CA ILE A 5 -4.83 -6.75 2.55
C ILE A 5 -5.87 -7.72 3.10
N LEU A 6 -5.77 -8.97 2.67
CA LEU A 6 -6.71 -10.02 3.00
C LEU A 6 -6.57 -10.43 4.47
N GLY A 7 -7.65 -10.96 5.03
CA GLY A 7 -7.73 -11.37 6.44
C GLY A 7 -7.17 -12.74 6.74
N ARG A 8 -7.61 -13.29 7.87
CA ARG A 8 -7.16 -14.58 8.42
C ARG A 8 -7.37 -15.75 7.47
N LEU A 9 -8.42 -15.69 6.64
CA LEU A 9 -8.75 -16.70 5.64
C LEU A 9 -8.70 -16.07 4.24
N PRO A 10 -7.51 -15.89 3.64
CA PRO A 10 -7.35 -15.13 2.39
C PRO A 10 -8.19 -15.64 1.23
N ALA A 11 -8.44 -16.96 1.16
CA ALA A 11 -9.29 -17.54 0.12
C ALA A 11 -10.74 -17.06 0.23
N LEU A 12 -11.30 -17.00 1.45
CA LEU A 12 -12.65 -16.48 1.68
C LEU A 12 -12.71 -14.96 1.47
N SER A 13 -11.68 -14.24 1.91
CA SER A 13 -11.56 -12.79 1.67
C SER A 13 -11.53 -12.48 0.17
N LEU A 14 -10.80 -13.26 -0.61
CA LEU A 14 -10.75 -13.10 -2.07
C LEU A 14 -12.11 -13.39 -2.71
N ALA A 15 -12.77 -14.48 -2.31
CA ALA A 15 -14.11 -14.83 -2.80
C ALA A 15 -15.16 -13.74 -2.46
N GLU A 16 -15.06 -13.11 -1.28
CA GLU A 16 -15.89 -11.96 -0.91
C GLU A 16 -15.68 -10.79 -1.88
N LEU A 17 -14.43 -10.44 -2.18
CA LEU A 17 -14.10 -9.39 -3.16
C LEU A 17 -14.66 -9.71 -4.54
N GLU A 18 -14.49 -10.95 -5.01
CA GLU A 18 -15.00 -11.40 -6.31
C GLU A 18 -16.53 -11.36 -6.36
N ARG A 19 -17.21 -11.71 -5.26
CA ARG A 19 -18.67 -11.63 -5.15
C ARG A 19 -19.18 -10.19 -5.19
N LEU A 20 -18.49 -9.26 -4.54
CA LEU A 20 -18.94 -7.87 -4.42
C LEU A 20 -18.62 -7.02 -5.66
N TYR A 21 -17.44 -7.23 -6.26
CA TYR A 21 -16.92 -6.36 -7.32
C TYR A 21 -16.79 -7.07 -8.69
N GLY A 22 -17.02 -8.38 -8.72
CA GLY A 22 -16.91 -9.22 -9.91
C GLY A 22 -15.48 -9.73 -10.12
N SER A 23 -15.34 -11.04 -10.38
CA SER A 23 -14.04 -11.72 -10.52
C SER A 23 -13.11 -11.10 -11.57
N ARG A 24 -13.64 -10.56 -12.67
CA ARG A 24 -12.84 -9.91 -13.72
C ARG A 24 -12.13 -8.62 -13.26
N ARG A 25 -12.58 -8.02 -12.15
CA ARG A 25 -12.02 -6.79 -11.59
C ARG A 25 -11.13 -7.03 -10.38
N ILE A 26 -10.99 -8.30 -9.98
CA ILE A 26 -10.15 -8.71 -8.86
C ILE A 26 -8.94 -9.42 -9.43
N GLN A 27 -7.75 -8.97 -9.03
CA GLN A 27 -6.51 -9.64 -9.37
C GLN A 27 -5.77 -9.98 -8.09
N ARG A 28 -5.49 -11.26 -7.87
CA ARG A 28 -4.64 -11.69 -6.77
C ARG A 28 -3.18 -11.29 -7.06
N ILE A 29 -2.56 -10.56 -6.14
CA ILE A 29 -1.17 -10.11 -6.26
C ILE A 29 -0.25 -11.05 -5.48
N SER A 30 -0.69 -11.51 -4.30
CA SER A 30 0.08 -12.41 -3.43
C SER A 30 -0.83 -13.36 -2.65
N SER A 31 -0.27 -14.12 -1.72
CA SER A 31 -1.05 -14.95 -0.80
C SER A 31 -2.00 -14.13 0.07
N SER A 32 -1.61 -12.91 0.46
CA SER A 32 -2.32 -12.05 1.41
C SER A 32 -2.81 -10.72 0.83
N THR A 33 -2.63 -10.46 -0.47
CA THR A 33 -3.04 -9.20 -1.12
C THR A 33 -3.75 -9.40 -2.44
N ALA A 34 -4.73 -8.52 -2.69
CA ALA A 34 -5.48 -8.46 -3.94
C ALA A 34 -5.64 -7.02 -4.41
N GLN A 35 -5.60 -6.83 -5.71
CA GLN A 35 -5.93 -5.59 -6.39
C GLN A 35 -7.40 -5.59 -6.79
N ILE A 36 -8.03 -4.43 -6.66
CA ILE A 36 -9.44 -4.21 -6.95
C ILE A 36 -9.52 -3.05 -7.96
N ASP A 37 -10.04 -3.33 -9.14
CA ASP A 37 -10.31 -2.32 -10.16
C ASP A 37 -11.80 -2.02 -10.26
N HIS A 38 -12.32 -1.32 -9.26
CA HIS A 38 -13.70 -0.89 -9.21
C HIS A 38 -13.78 0.58 -8.75
N PRO A 39 -14.48 1.48 -9.47
CA PRO A 39 -14.51 2.90 -9.13
C PRO A 39 -15.34 3.18 -7.87
N ALA A 40 -16.40 2.40 -7.63
CA ALA A 40 -17.21 2.47 -6.41
C ALA A 40 -16.75 1.43 -5.36
N PHE A 41 -15.43 1.35 -5.13
CA PHE A 41 -14.90 0.52 -4.06
C PHE A 41 -15.30 1.09 -2.70
N ASP A 42 -15.85 0.23 -1.85
CA ASP A 42 -16.31 0.57 -0.52
C ASP A 42 -15.75 -0.44 0.50
N PHE A 43 -14.89 0.05 1.39
CA PHE A 43 -14.23 -0.79 2.38
C PHE A 43 -15.21 -1.25 3.47
N ASP A 44 -16.24 -0.47 3.80
CA ASP A 44 -17.16 -0.77 4.91
C ASP A 44 -18.04 -2.00 4.63
N ARG A 45 -18.09 -2.44 3.36
CA ARG A 45 -18.79 -3.66 2.94
C ARG A 45 -17.98 -4.94 3.13
N LEU A 46 -16.70 -4.85 3.51
CA LEU A 46 -15.80 -5.99 3.62
C LEU A 46 -15.72 -6.49 5.04
N GLY A 47 -16.04 -7.78 5.25
CA GLY A 47 -15.77 -8.48 6.51
C GLY A 47 -14.44 -9.25 6.50
N GLY A 48 -13.93 -9.59 5.31
CA GLY A 48 -12.78 -10.46 5.13
C GLY A 48 -11.44 -9.74 4.95
N SER A 49 -11.41 -8.41 4.81
CA SER A 49 -10.17 -7.65 4.56
C SER A 49 -9.76 -6.82 5.78
N GLN A 50 -8.46 -6.78 6.07
CA GLN A 50 -7.93 -6.05 7.25
C GLN A 50 -7.71 -4.57 6.95
N LYS A 51 -7.25 -4.26 5.74
CA LYS A 51 -6.93 -2.90 5.30
C LYS A 51 -7.17 -2.80 3.80
N ALA A 52 -7.51 -1.61 3.33
CA ALA A 52 -7.45 -1.28 1.92
C ALA A 52 -6.86 0.11 1.72
N GLY A 53 -6.32 0.36 0.53
CA GLY A 53 -5.73 1.64 0.16
C GLY A 53 -5.85 1.89 -1.33
N ARG A 54 -5.86 3.17 -1.70
CA ARG A 54 -5.76 3.57 -3.10
C ARG A 54 -4.32 3.41 -3.57
N VAL A 55 -4.12 2.80 -4.73
CA VAL A 55 -2.78 2.68 -5.31
C VAL A 55 -2.37 4.04 -5.87
N VAL A 56 -1.27 4.60 -5.36
CA VAL A 56 -0.71 5.89 -5.81
C VAL A 56 0.48 5.74 -6.75
N MET A 57 1.14 4.58 -6.70
CA MET A 57 2.33 4.28 -7.49
C MET A 57 2.45 2.76 -7.65
N THR A 58 2.78 2.33 -8.86
CA THR A 58 3.21 0.97 -9.17
C THR A 58 4.66 1.03 -9.64
N LEU A 59 5.53 0.25 -9.03
CA LEU A 59 6.94 0.15 -9.41
C LEU A 59 7.19 -1.21 -10.07
N PRO A 60 8.02 -1.29 -11.12
CA PRO A 60 8.49 -2.57 -11.63
C PRO A 60 9.30 -3.30 -10.56
N ALA A 61 9.41 -4.63 -10.71
CA ALA A 61 10.22 -5.45 -9.81
C ALA A 61 11.63 -4.86 -9.66
N GLY A 62 12.09 -4.69 -8.42
CA GLY A 62 13.35 -4.03 -8.13
C GLY A 62 13.79 -4.21 -6.69
N SER A 63 15.00 -3.74 -6.39
CA SER A 63 15.56 -3.78 -5.04
C SER A 63 14.82 -2.84 -4.08
N TRP A 64 14.85 -3.16 -2.78
CA TRP A 64 14.35 -2.27 -1.74
C TRP A 64 14.98 -0.87 -1.79
N SER A 65 16.24 -0.76 -2.19
CA SER A 65 16.92 0.52 -2.38
C SER A 65 16.26 1.39 -3.45
N THR A 66 15.77 0.80 -4.54
CA THR A 66 15.05 1.51 -5.59
C THR A 66 13.69 1.96 -5.11
N VAL A 67 12.97 1.09 -4.39
CA VAL A 67 11.68 1.41 -3.77
C VAL A 67 11.82 2.56 -2.77
N ASN A 68 12.82 2.51 -1.89
CA ASN A 68 13.12 3.56 -0.93
C ASN A 68 13.29 4.92 -1.63
N LYS A 69 14.21 4.99 -2.61
CA LYS A 69 14.44 6.23 -3.38
C LYS A 69 13.18 6.77 -4.04
N LYS A 70 12.37 5.90 -4.67
CA LYS A 70 11.15 6.31 -5.38
C LYS A 70 10.06 6.80 -4.44
N ILE A 71 9.83 6.11 -3.32
CA ILE A 71 8.89 6.53 -2.28
C ILE A 71 9.31 7.89 -1.73
N THR A 72 10.59 8.05 -1.37
CA THR A 72 11.08 9.31 -0.81
C THR A 72 10.91 10.48 -1.78
N GLN A 73 11.33 10.31 -3.05
CA GLN A 73 11.18 11.35 -4.08
C GLN A 73 9.72 11.76 -4.30
N HIS A 74 8.81 10.79 -4.37
CA HIS A 74 7.40 11.05 -4.62
C HIS A 74 6.74 11.82 -3.47
N TYR A 75 6.95 11.36 -2.23
CA TYR A 75 6.34 12.00 -1.07
C TYR A 75 7.02 13.31 -0.68
N LEU A 76 8.31 13.47 -0.96
CA LEU A 76 8.97 14.77 -0.85
C LEU A 76 8.26 15.80 -1.72
N LYS A 77 8.08 15.50 -3.02
CA LYS A 77 7.38 16.42 -3.95
C LYS A 77 5.92 16.65 -3.55
N THR A 78 5.25 15.62 -3.03
CA THR A 78 3.83 15.71 -2.64
C THR A 78 3.64 16.56 -1.38
N TRP A 79 4.59 16.52 -0.45
CA TRP A 79 4.42 17.12 0.89
C TRP A 79 5.33 18.31 1.17
N GLN A 80 6.21 18.71 0.25
CA GLN A 80 7.12 19.86 0.44
C GLN A 80 6.42 21.18 0.79
N HIS A 81 5.15 21.35 0.40
CA HIS A 81 4.36 22.55 0.71
C HIS A 81 3.29 22.30 1.77
N SER A 82 3.32 21.15 2.45
CA SER A 82 2.35 20.84 3.50
C SER A 82 2.64 21.69 4.73
N THR A 83 1.67 22.52 5.12
CA THR A 83 1.73 23.35 6.33
C THR A 83 1.29 22.60 7.59
N HIS A 84 0.78 21.37 7.45
CA HIS A 84 0.23 20.58 8.55
C HIS A 84 1.16 19.42 8.92
N LYS A 85 1.07 18.98 10.19
CA LYS A 85 1.78 17.80 10.69
C LYS A 85 1.30 16.54 9.97
N ILE A 86 2.21 15.85 9.30
CA ILE A 86 1.93 14.57 8.63
C ILE A 86 2.30 13.42 9.57
N THR A 87 1.32 12.57 9.87
CA THR A 87 1.53 11.29 10.57
C THR A 87 1.54 10.17 9.54
N LEU A 88 2.61 9.38 9.50
CA LEU A 88 2.75 8.28 8.54
C LEU A 88 3.19 6.99 9.25
N GLY A 89 2.62 5.88 8.81
CA GLY A 89 3.04 4.54 9.18
C GLY A 89 3.43 3.77 7.92
N ILE A 90 4.50 2.97 8.01
CA ILE A 90 4.96 2.14 6.90
C ILE A 90 4.69 0.68 7.25
N SER A 91 4.02 -0.02 6.36
CA SER A 91 3.78 -1.47 6.46
C SER A 91 4.18 -2.10 5.15
N VAL A 92 4.89 -3.23 5.23
CA VAL A 92 5.36 -4.00 4.07
C VAL A 92 4.72 -5.37 4.16
N TYR A 93 4.16 -5.84 3.05
CA TYR A 93 3.46 -7.11 2.93
C TYR A 93 4.17 -7.98 1.89
N ASP A 94 4.24 -9.29 2.16
CA ASP A 94 4.77 -10.33 1.27
C ASP A 94 6.20 -10.06 0.72
N TRP A 95 6.97 -9.23 1.42
CA TRP A 95 8.38 -8.98 1.10
C TRP A 95 9.22 -9.13 2.37
N SER A 96 10.18 -10.06 2.34
CA SER A 96 11.12 -10.28 3.44
C SER A 96 12.13 -9.14 3.55
N ILE A 97 11.86 -8.17 4.42
CA ILE A 97 12.71 -7.01 4.69
C ILE A 97 12.93 -6.88 6.19
N LYS A 98 14.15 -6.53 6.60
CA LYS A 98 14.46 -6.33 8.02
C LYS A 98 13.72 -5.08 8.53
N PRO A 99 13.12 -5.11 9.74
CA PRO A 99 12.43 -3.94 10.31
C PRO A 99 13.27 -2.66 10.33
N ARG A 100 14.59 -2.80 10.53
CA ARG A 100 15.55 -1.68 10.48
C ARG A 100 15.53 -0.93 9.14
N ASP A 101 15.38 -1.65 8.02
CA ASP A 101 15.44 -1.08 6.68
C ASP A 101 14.11 -0.37 6.33
N ILE A 102 13.00 -0.81 6.95
CA ILE A 102 11.69 -0.14 6.90
C ILE A 102 11.73 1.16 7.72
N GLN A 103 12.30 1.11 8.92
CA GLN A 103 12.48 2.30 9.77
C GLN A 103 13.40 3.33 9.11
N ALA A 104 14.48 2.88 8.46
CA ALA A 104 15.42 3.75 7.75
C ALA A 104 14.73 4.57 6.64
N LEU A 105 13.79 3.97 5.89
CA LEU A 105 12.97 4.70 4.90
C LEU A 105 12.14 5.82 5.57
N GLY A 106 11.47 5.52 6.69
CA GLY A 106 10.68 6.51 7.43
C GLY A 106 11.52 7.68 7.96
N LEU A 107 12.71 7.37 8.50
CA LEU A 107 13.65 8.38 8.98
C LEU A 107 14.21 9.24 7.84
N ALA A 108 14.58 8.62 6.71
CA ALA A 108 15.09 9.34 5.54
C ALA A 108 14.04 10.30 4.98
N LEU A 109 12.78 9.86 4.85
CA LEU A 109 11.67 10.71 4.40
C LEU A 109 11.44 11.90 5.34
N LYS A 110 11.41 11.64 6.65
CA LYS A 110 11.29 12.70 7.66
C LYS A 110 12.45 13.69 7.60
N GLN A 111 13.68 13.21 7.42
CA GLN A 111 14.87 14.06 7.36
C GLN A 111 14.83 14.98 6.12
N GLN A 112 14.46 14.45 4.95
CA GLN A 112 14.38 15.26 3.73
C GLN A 112 13.26 16.29 3.78
N LEU A 113 12.10 15.95 4.36
CA LEU A 113 10.99 16.89 4.54
C LEU A 113 11.28 18.00 5.56
N ARG A 114 12.32 17.87 6.40
CA ARG A 114 12.76 18.93 7.31
C ARG A 114 13.76 19.90 6.68
N GLN A 115 14.39 19.50 5.58
CA GLN A 115 15.40 20.31 4.87
C GLN A 115 14.76 21.27 3.85
N HIS A 116 13.47 21.07 3.56
CA HIS A 116 12.61 21.91 2.74
C HIS A 116 11.56 22.58 3.60
#